data_AF-A0A7X4B541-F1
#
_entry.id   AF-A0A7X4B541-F1
#
_cell.length_a   1.000
_cell.length_b   1.000
_cell.length_c   1.000
_cell.angle_alpha   90.00
_cell.angle_beta   90.00
_cell.angle_gamma   90.00
#
_symmetry.space_group_name_H-M   'P 1'
#
loop_
_entity.id
_entity.type
_entity.pdbx_description
1 polymer ?
#
loop_
_entity_poly.entity_id
_entity_poly.type
_entity_poly.pdbx_seq_one_letter_code
_entity_poly.pdbx_strand_id
1 'polypeptide(L)'
;MKWTHYLLIFILIATIGFAEEHVNFGTPPWQPLGQYTHNAIRESSGIVASRQFEGVYWTLNDSGNPSTLYATQRNGTLIKEIEIRGTRNFDWEALAIDKKGQLWIGDIGNNSRMRIDLNVVVVKEPDPYTETEAHVIAKYPYKYPEQNVDAEGLFIADGIPYIVTKEQSSAVLFRFPTMKAGSKQILERVGEFTDARLVTGAGVSPDGKRLAVCTYNALWVYHADDGNISGMIQSKPWILQHNFQGEAICFEDYNLYLTNEARDIYSLPQFWYEKQLQLPPKDTQSAISLLTHERTEGVTIENYRDAGIDIDGGHVALNAKVSGGSVHQVMDVPYRNLYRISAVLTRGPEYGHVELTLNGMKVGDAFDCYHSEHVAGTLVKFGAVPLNQGKNQITLKSTGKSAPSTGYKVGVDSYQVLHASPFVKRYMILGPFSKADGNEAPPTASTQNPLNLDQTYTGAEGKTIRWREASTRPSGMLDFRANIGMMTGVVGYAVSYVYTPEDMDTVLLLGSDETVKVWLNGTEIHSKRTYRRITPDADRIPCQLKAGWNEVLCSVEQNSWTWALYLRFTDADGVLKYSTIRDSD
;
A
#
# COMPACT_ATOMS: atom_id res chain seq x y z
N MET A 1 -3.45 -35.39 -63.21
CA MET A 1 -3.10 -35.57 -61.78
C MET A 1 -2.59 -34.24 -61.24
N LYS A 2 -3.44 -33.44 -60.61
CA LYS A 2 -3.07 -32.16 -60.00
C LYS A 2 -3.33 -32.26 -58.50
N TRP A 3 -2.27 -32.15 -57.71
CA TRP A 3 -2.30 -32.08 -56.26
C TRP A 3 -2.86 -30.72 -55.83
N THR A 4 -3.86 -30.70 -54.96
CA THR A 4 -4.31 -29.49 -54.25
C THR A 4 -4.08 -29.70 -52.77
N HIS A 5 -3.27 -28.81 -52.19
CA HIS A 5 -2.86 -28.81 -50.80
C HIS A 5 -4.03 -28.33 -49.92
N TYR A 6 -4.35 -29.08 -48.87
CA TYR A 6 -5.19 -28.60 -47.77
C TYR A 6 -4.32 -27.81 -46.80
N LEU A 7 -4.51 -26.49 -46.76
CA LEU A 7 -3.93 -25.62 -45.74
C LEU A 7 -4.82 -25.71 -44.49
N LEU A 8 -4.39 -26.50 -43.50
CA LEU A 8 -4.97 -26.50 -42.15
C LEU A 8 -4.55 -25.21 -41.44
N ILE A 9 -5.46 -24.25 -41.35
CA ILE A 9 -5.30 -23.06 -40.51
C ILE A 9 -5.64 -23.47 -39.08
N PHE A 10 -4.63 -23.57 -38.23
CA PHE A 10 -4.81 -23.62 -36.77
C PHE A 10 -5.22 -22.24 -36.29
N ILE A 11 -6.48 -22.10 -35.87
CA ILE A 11 -6.97 -20.91 -35.16
C ILE A 11 -6.51 -21.04 -33.71
N LEU A 12 -5.53 -20.23 -33.32
CA LEU A 12 -5.10 -20.08 -31.93
C LEU A 12 -6.15 -19.22 -31.20
N ILE A 13 -7.03 -19.85 -30.41
CA ILE A 13 -7.92 -19.14 -29.49
C ILE A 13 -7.05 -18.69 -28.31
N ALA A 14 -6.54 -17.45 -28.36
CA ALA A 14 -5.91 -16.84 -27.19
C ALA A 14 -7.01 -16.25 -26.30
N THR A 15 -7.44 -17.00 -25.29
CA THR A 15 -8.05 -16.39 -24.11
C THR A 15 -6.98 -15.52 -23.45
N ILE A 16 -7.08 -14.20 -23.60
CA ILE A 16 -6.26 -13.27 -22.82
C ILE A 16 -6.79 -13.33 -21.38
N GLY A 17 -6.28 -14.27 -20.60
CA GLY A 17 -6.43 -14.24 -19.15
C GLY A 17 -5.62 -13.04 -18.64
N PHE A 18 -6.29 -12.03 -18.10
CA PHE A 18 -5.58 -11.04 -17.30
C PHE A 18 -5.08 -11.74 -16.04
N ALA A 19 -3.78 -11.94 -15.92
CA ALA A 19 -3.20 -12.41 -14.67
C ALA A 19 -3.42 -11.32 -13.62
N GLU A 20 -4.08 -11.66 -12.51
CA GLU A 20 -4.25 -10.74 -11.39
C GLU A 20 -2.88 -10.46 -10.77
N GLU A 21 -2.44 -9.20 -10.86
CA GLU A 21 -1.23 -8.75 -10.18
C GLU A 21 -1.61 -8.32 -8.76
N HIS A 22 -1.20 -9.12 -7.78
CA HIS A 22 -1.29 -8.78 -6.36
C HIS A 22 0.06 -8.27 -5.88
N VAL A 23 0.08 -7.23 -5.04
CA VAL A 23 1.32 -6.76 -4.40
C VAL A 23 1.60 -7.58 -3.15
N ASN A 24 2.83 -8.09 -3.04
CA ASN A 24 3.40 -8.52 -1.79
C ASN A 24 4.40 -7.45 -1.32
N PHE A 25 4.18 -6.88 -0.14
CA PHE A 25 5.03 -5.81 0.41
C PHE A 25 6.33 -6.36 1.02
N GLY A 26 7.13 -7.06 0.20
CA GLY A 26 8.40 -7.66 0.66
C GLY A 26 9.36 -6.65 1.31
N THR A 27 9.20 -5.36 1.03
CA THR A 27 9.84 -4.25 1.76
C THR A 27 8.79 -3.17 1.96
N PRO A 28 8.12 -3.12 3.12
CA PRO A 28 7.10 -2.11 3.37
C PRO A 28 7.75 -0.75 3.69
N PRO A 29 6.96 0.34 3.70
CA PRO A 29 7.45 1.65 4.08
C PRO A 29 7.59 1.76 5.60
N TRP A 30 8.75 1.31 6.11
CA TRP A 30 9.12 1.46 7.51
C TRP A 30 9.08 2.94 7.92
N GLN A 31 8.22 3.29 8.87
CA GLN A 31 8.04 4.68 9.30
C GLN A 31 9.03 5.00 10.41
N PRO A 32 10.08 5.81 10.17
CA PRO A 32 10.94 6.26 11.25
C PRO A 32 10.14 7.18 12.19
N LEU A 33 10.14 6.85 13.48
CA LEU A 33 9.43 7.61 14.52
C LEU A 33 10.38 8.46 15.36
N GLY A 34 11.63 8.02 15.53
CA GLY A 34 12.63 8.70 16.33
C GLY A 34 13.77 7.77 16.71
N GLN A 35 14.47 8.11 17.80
CA GLN A 35 15.63 7.39 18.28
C GLN A 35 15.75 7.55 19.81
N TYR A 36 16.21 6.52 20.52
CA TYR A 36 16.63 6.68 21.91
C TYR A 36 17.94 7.47 21.98
N THR A 37 17.80 8.77 22.23
CA THR A 37 18.95 9.69 22.35
C THR A 37 19.46 9.82 23.78
N HIS A 38 18.69 9.37 24.77
CA HIS A 38 19.09 9.45 26.17
C HIS A 38 20.21 8.45 26.49
N ASN A 39 21.31 8.92 27.10
CA ASN A 39 22.53 8.14 27.33
C ASN A 39 22.36 6.93 28.28
N ALA A 40 21.26 6.88 29.03
CA ALA A 40 20.93 5.74 29.89
C ALA A 40 20.34 4.55 29.12
N ILE A 41 19.77 4.78 27.92
CA ILE A 41 19.27 3.73 27.03
C ILE A 41 20.39 3.46 26.01
N ARG A 42 21.22 2.46 26.32
CA ARG A 42 22.46 2.17 25.60
C ARG A 42 22.30 1.01 24.63
N GLU A 43 21.61 -0.03 25.08
CA GLU A 43 21.58 -1.36 24.47
C GLU A 43 20.15 -1.90 24.63
N SER A 44 19.17 -1.17 24.07
CA SER A 44 17.74 -1.46 24.24
C SER A 44 17.37 -2.81 23.59
N SER A 45 17.09 -3.83 24.40
CA SER A 45 16.79 -5.20 23.92
C SER A 45 15.29 -5.60 24.06
N GLY A 46 14.45 -4.75 24.66
CA GLY A 46 13.01 -5.00 24.78
C GLY A 46 12.15 -3.77 24.49
N ILE A 47 10.94 -3.96 23.97
CA ILE A 47 9.94 -2.89 23.84
C ILE A 47 8.52 -3.41 24.07
N VAL A 48 7.68 -2.63 24.75
CA VAL A 48 6.22 -2.83 24.78
C VAL A 48 5.49 -1.49 24.78
N ALA A 49 4.33 -1.42 24.10
CA ALA A 49 3.39 -0.33 24.29
C ALA A 49 2.67 -0.48 25.64
N SER A 50 2.54 0.61 26.38
CA SER A 50 1.79 0.64 27.62
C SER A 50 0.31 0.32 27.37
N ARG A 51 -0.32 -0.39 28.32
CA ARG A 51 -1.77 -0.62 28.31
C ARG A 51 -2.51 0.35 29.23
N GLN A 52 -1.79 1.10 30.06
CA GLN A 52 -2.36 2.00 31.07
C GLN A 52 -2.14 3.48 30.72
N PHE A 53 -1.06 3.81 30.03
CA PHE A 53 -0.64 5.18 29.76
C PHE A 53 -0.51 5.40 28.24
N GLU A 54 -1.46 6.12 27.67
CA GLU A 54 -1.49 6.39 26.23
C GLU A 54 -0.20 7.07 25.75
N GLY A 55 0.37 6.57 24.65
CA GLY A 55 1.60 7.11 24.05
C GLY A 55 2.89 6.79 24.81
N VAL A 56 2.83 5.97 25.87
CA VAL A 56 4.00 5.49 26.62
C VAL A 56 4.45 4.11 26.12
N TYR A 57 5.76 3.95 25.96
CA TYR A 57 6.42 2.69 25.62
C TYR A 57 7.49 2.39 26.66
N TRP A 58 7.61 1.12 27.04
CA TRP A 58 8.63 0.66 27.96
C TRP A 58 9.74 -0.06 27.22
N THR A 59 10.98 0.21 27.61
CA THR A 59 12.17 -0.52 27.15
C THR A 59 13.08 -0.87 28.34
N LEU A 60 14.06 -1.73 28.09
CA LEU A 60 15.11 -2.15 29.02
C LEU A 60 16.42 -2.30 28.24
N ASN A 61 17.56 -2.21 28.95
CA ASN A 61 18.86 -2.54 28.37
C ASN A 61 19.23 -4.01 28.62
N ASP A 62 20.06 -4.55 27.74
CA ASP A 62 20.68 -5.87 27.82
C ASP A 62 21.67 -6.05 29.00
N SER A 63 22.44 -7.14 28.98
CA SER A 63 23.38 -7.53 30.04
C SER A 63 24.38 -6.45 30.46
N GLY A 64 24.79 -6.46 31.72
CA GLY A 64 25.80 -5.52 32.24
C GLY A 64 25.26 -4.11 32.57
N ASN A 65 24.00 -3.83 32.23
CA ASN A 65 23.31 -2.58 32.56
C ASN A 65 22.52 -2.67 33.89
N PRO A 66 22.10 -1.53 34.48
CA PRO A 66 21.27 -1.52 35.67
C PRO A 66 19.92 -2.24 35.50
N SER A 67 19.31 -2.64 36.62
CA SER A 67 17.97 -3.24 36.65
C SER A 67 16.91 -2.15 36.57
N THR A 68 16.76 -1.56 35.39
CA THR A 68 15.94 -0.37 35.17
C THR A 68 15.04 -0.56 33.96
N LEU A 69 13.78 -0.16 34.09
CA LEU A 69 12.88 0.04 32.96
C LEU A 69 12.84 1.52 32.59
N TYR A 70 12.75 1.80 31.30
CA TYR A 70 12.72 3.14 30.76
C TYR A 70 11.36 3.39 30.09
N ALA A 71 10.58 4.32 30.65
CA ALA A 71 9.39 4.83 30.00
C ALA A 71 9.79 5.88 28.97
N THR A 72 9.26 5.79 27.77
CA THR A 72 9.54 6.70 26.66
C THR A 72 8.25 7.11 25.95
N GLN A 73 8.28 8.26 25.30
CA GLN A 73 7.28 8.61 24.29
C GLN A 73 7.51 7.78 23.02
N ARG A 74 6.53 7.76 22.12
CA ARG A 74 6.58 7.06 20.83
C ARG A 74 7.86 7.32 19.98
N ASN A 75 8.45 8.50 20.09
CA ASN A 75 9.66 8.88 19.35
C ASN A 75 10.98 8.56 20.09
N GLY A 76 10.92 7.87 21.23
CA GLY A 76 12.08 7.53 22.05
C GLY A 76 12.49 8.58 23.07
N THR A 77 11.75 9.69 23.18
CA THR A 77 12.02 10.70 24.22
C THR A 77 11.78 10.08 25.60
N LEU A 78 12.80 10.10 26.46
CA LEU A 78 12.69 9.56 27.81
C LEU A 78 11.64 10.33 28.63
N ILE A 79 10.75 9.58 29.28
CA ILE A 79 9.80 10.07 30.29
C ILE A 79 10.38 9.83 31.69
N LYS A 80 10.84 8.60 31.98
CA LYS A 80 11.33 8.21 33.30
C LYS A 80 12.23 6.97 33.27
N GLU A 81 13.21 6.93 34.15
CA GLU A 81 13.95 5.72 34.53
C GLU A 81 13.35 5.17 35.83
N ILE A 82 12.98 3.88 35.84
CA ILE A 82 12.36 3.23 36.99
C ILE A 82 13.19 2.03 37.42
N GLU A 83 13.74 2.10 38.63
CA GLU A 83 14.53 1.01 39.19
C GLU A 83 13.65 -0.18 39.58
N ILE A 84 14.04 -1.39 39.18
CA ILE A 84 13.33 -2.62 39.51
C ILE A 84 13.98 -3.31 40.70
N ARG A 85 13.30 -3.24 41.85
CA ARG A 85 13.74 -3.81 43.12
C ARG A 85 13.41 -5.28 43.24
N GLY A 86 14.32 -6.05 43.83
CA GLY A 86 14.14 -7.48 44.10
C GLY A 86 14.69 -8.39 42.99
N THR A 87 15.39 -7.86 42.00
CA THR A 87 16.10 -8.63 40.98
C THR A 87 17.36 -7.89 40.51
N ARG A 88 18.18 -8.56 39.70
CA ARG A 88 19.30 -7.95 38.97
C ARG A 88 19.13 -8.23 37.48
N ASN A 89 19.71 -7.37 36.65
CA ASN A 89 19.88 -7.61 35.24
C ASN A 89 21.13 -8.47 35.07
N PHE A 90 20.93 -9.77 34.85
CA PHE A 90 22.02 -10.67 34.49
C PHE A 90 22.16 -10.74 32.98
N ASP A 91 21.05 -11.00 32.28
CA ASP A 91 20.98 -11.04 30.82
C ASP A 91 19.53 -10.80 30.38
N TRP A 92 19.04 -9.57 30.60
CA TRP A 92 17.68 -9.18 30.22
C TRP A 92 17.58 -8.93 28.72
N GLU A 93 16.87 -9.78 28.00
CA GLU A 93 16.81 -9.69 26.53
C GLU A 93 15.40 -9.44 25.99
N ALA A 94 14.39 -9.35 26.85
CA ALA A 94 13.03 -9.20 26.36
C ALA A 94 12.09 -8.58 27.38
N LEU A 95 11.09 -7.85 26.86
CA LEU A 95 10.02 -7.26 27.65
C LEU A 95 8.67 -7.64 27.02
N ALA A 96 7.72 -8.06 27.85
CA ALA A 96 6.36 -8.37 27.42
C ALA A 96 5.33 -7.74 28.37
N ILE A 97 4.10 -7.55 27.89
CA ILE A 97 2.99 -7.01 28.68
C ILE A 97 1.75 -7.90 28.55
N ASP A 98 1.22 -8.34 29.69
CA ASP A 98 0.05 -9.21 29.71
C ASP A 98 -1.29 -8.45 29.63
N LYS A 99 -2.40 -9.18 29.50
CA LYS A 99 -3.76 -8.60 29.45
C LYS A 99 -4.16 -7.83 30.72
N LYS A 100 -3.42 -7.98 31.83
CA LYS A 100 -3.64 -7.25 33.09
C LYS A 100 -2.78 -5.99 33.20
N GLY A 101 -1.94 -5.69 32.19
CA GLY A 101 -1.00 -4.58 32.25
C GLY A 101 0.16 -4.83 33.20
N GLN A 102 0.56 -6.09 33.42
CA GLN A 102 1.80 -6.39 34.14
C GLN A 102 2.95 -6.51 33.14
N LEU A 103 4.12 -6.01 33.53
CA LEU A 103 5.34 -6.08 32.73
C LEU A 103 6.13 -7.34 33.11
N TRP A 104 6.51 -8.10 32.09
CA TRP A 104 7.24 -9.36 32.18
C TRP A 104 8.62 -9.18 31.57
N ILE A 105 9.65 -9.28 32.40
CA ILE A 105 11.05 -9.09 32.05
C ILE A 105 11.68 -10.46 31.85
N GLY A 106 12.22 -10.70 30.66
CA GLY A 106 12.93 -11.93 30.34
C GLY A 106 14.40 -11.83 30.71
N ASP A 107 14.80 -12.42 31.83
CA ASP A 107 16.21 -12.71 32.13
C ASP A 107 16.59 -14.05 31.47
N ILE A 108 16.58 -14.01 30.14
CA ILE A 108 16.52 -15.18 29.23
C ILE A 108 17.77 -15.33 28.36
N GLY A 109 18.59 -14.28 28.24
CA GLY A 109 19.83 -14.30 27.49
C GLY A 109 20.82 -15.33 28.04
N ASN A 110 21.50 -16.01 27.13
CA ASN A 110 22.42 -17.09 27.45
C ASN A 110 23.35 -17.44 26.27
N ASN A 111 23.98 -16.44 25.65
CA ASN A 111 24.91 -16.63 24.53
C ASN A 111 26.01 -17.69 24.81
N SER A 112 26.47 -17.78 26.07
CA SER A 112 27.45 -18.79 26.52
C SER A 112 26.88 -20.21 26.65
N ARG A 113 25.56 -20.36 26.71
CA ARG A 113 24.80 -21.56 27.06
C ARG A 113 25.10 -22.14 28.45
N MET A 114 25.79 -21.41 29.32
CA MET A 114 26.23 -21.89 30.63
C MET A 114 25.36 -21.40 31.81
N ARG A 115 24.40 -20.50 31.60
CA ARG A 115 23.55 -20.01 32.69
C ARG A 115 22.63 -21.09 33.26
N ILE A 116 22.44 -21.06 34.58
CA ILE A 116 21.57 -22.00 35.33
C ILE A 116 20.50 -21.28 36.15
N ASP A 117 20.47 -19.97 36.09
CA ASP A 117 19.67 -19.03 36.87
C ASP A 117 18.62 -18.29 36.02
N LEU A 118 18.39 -18.78 34.79
CA LEU A 118 17.38 -18.27 33.85
C LEU A 118 16.00 -18.15 34.51
N ASN A 119 15.34 -17.02 34.27
CA ASN A 119 14.05 -16.72 34.88
C ASN A 119 13.25 -15.68 34.08
N VAL A 120 11.96 -15.61 34.34
CA VAL A 120 11.11 -14.49 33.93
C VAL A 120 10.61 -13.77 35.18
N VAL A 121 10.71 -12.46 35.20
CA VAL A 121 10.36 -11.60 36.34
C VAL A 121 9.12 -10.79 36.01
N VAL A 122 8.24 -10.58 36.99
CA VAL A 122 7.02 -9.77 36.81
C VAL A 122 7.02 -8.60 37.76
N VAL A 123 6.65 -7.44 37.23
CA VAL A 123 6.33 -6.23 38.00
C VAL A 123 4.95 -5.73 37.58
N LYS A 124 4.27 -5.03 38.49
CA LYS A 124 3.13 -4.19 38.09
C LYS A 124 3.67 -3.07 37.20
N GLU A 125 2.97 -2.72 36.12
CA GLU A 125 3.31 -1.53 35.36
C GLU A 125 3.26 -0.29 36.28
N PRO A 126 4.40 0.40 36.46
CA PRO A 126 4.48 1.56 37.34
C PRO A 126 3.94 2.82 36.64
N ASP A 127 3.54 3.82 37.42
CA ASP A 127 3.18 5.13 36.89
C ASP A 127 4.44 5.88 36.43
N PRO A 128 4.65 6.10 35.11
CA PRO A 128 5.87 6.67 34.58
C PRO A 128 6.03 8.16 34.92
N TYR A 129 5.00 8.83 35.43
CA TYR A 129 5.05 10.24 35.77
C TYR A 129 5.39 10.43 37.25
N THR A 130 4.93 9.53 38.13
CA THR A 130 5.07 9.69 39.58
C THR A 130 6.04 8.73 40.26
N GLU A 131 6.21 7.50 39.76
CA GLU A 131 7.03 6.48 40.41
C GLU A 131 8.50 6.54 39.94
N THR A 132 9.41 6.12 40.82
CA THR A 132 10.87 6.03 40.53
C THR A 132 11.42 4.63 40.72
N GLU A 133 10.64 3.74 41.35
CA GLU A 133 10.99 2.34 41.52
C GLU A 133 9.73 1.46 41.48
N ALA A 134 9.91 0.20 41.08
CA ALA A 134 8.88 -0.83 41.09
C ALA A 134 9.43 -2.12 41.70
N HIS A 135 8.59 -2.89 42.38
CA HIS A 135 9.00 -4.13 43.04
C HIS A 135 8.57 -5.36 42.25
N VAL A 136 9.46 -6.36 42.21
CA VAL A 136 9.14 -7.69 41.70
C VAL A 136 8.01 -8.32 42.51
N ILE A 137 6.94 -8.72 41.82
CA ILE A 137 5.78 -9.39 42.42
C ILE A 137 5.80 -10.90 42.18
N ALA A 138 6.53 -11.38 41.16
CA ALA A 138 6.73 -12.81 40.92
C ALA A 138 8.03 -13.08 40.15
N LYS A 139 8.59 -14.28 40.35
CA LYS A 139 9.69 -14.82 39.56
C LYS A 139 9.36 -16.23 39.10
N TYR A 140 9.69 -16.55 37.86
CA TYR A 140 9.47 -17.86 37.25
C TYR A 140 10.80 -18.40 36.74
N PRO A 141 11.61 -19.02 37.62
CA PRO A 141 12.84 -19.66 37.20
C PRO A 141 12.53 -20.86 36.30
N TYR A 142 13.39 -21.12 35.31
CA TYR A 142 13.18 -22.23 34.39
C TYR A 142 14.49 -22.91 33.98
N LYS A 143 14.35 -24.01 33.23
CA LYS A 143 15.39 -24.59 32.40
C LYS A 143 14.77 -25.19 31.14
N TYR A 144 15.57 -25.32 30.09
CA TYR A 144 15.18 -26.04 28.89
C TYR A 144 15.10 -27.56 29.15
N PRO A 145 14.25 -28.30 28.42
CA PRO A 145 14.08 -29.74 28.62
C PRO A 145 15.33 -30.56 28.28
N GLU A 146 16.12 -30.07 27.32
CA GLU A 146 17.33 -30.72 26.83
C GLU A 146 18.56 -29.87 27.20
N GLN A 147 19.16 -29.20 26.21
CA GLN A 147 20.32 -28.34 26.39
C GLN A 147 19.91 -26.87 26.58
N ASN A 148 20.79 -26.11 27.22
CA ASN A 148 20.67 -24.67 27.26
C ASN A 148 20.79 -24.07 25.85
N VAL A 149 19.97 -23.06 25.61
CA VAL A 149 19.91 -22.28 24.37
C VAL A 149 19.91 -20.80 24.75
N ASP A 150 20.21 -19.97 23.76
CA ASP A 150 20.10 -18.53 23.84
C ASP A 150 18.71 -18.07 23.37
N ALA A 151 18.16 -17.00 23.94
CA ALA A 151 16.82 -16.53 23.63
C ALA A 151 16.67 -15.02 23.84
N GLU A 152 15.96 -14.37 22.92
CA GLU A 152 15.74 -12.92 22.91
C GLU A 152 14.27 -12.55 22.66
N GLY A 153 13.40 -13.52 22.39
CA GLY A 153 11.96 -13.28 22.26
C GLY A 153 11.17 -13.69 23.48
N LEU A 154 10.27 -12.81 23.95
CA LEU A 154 9.29 -13.10 25.00
C LEU A 154 7.93 -12.50 24.65
N PHE A 155 6.87 -13.29 24.78
CA PHE A 155 5.51 -12.77 24.75
C PHE A 155 4.60 -13.52 25.73
N ILE A 156 3.48 -12.92 26.10
CA ILE A 156 2.50 -13.53 26.99
C ILE A 156 1.22 -13.83 26.20
N ALA A 157 0.84 -15.10 26.13
CA ALA A 157 -0.43 -15.53 25.56
C ALA A 157 -1.22 -16.31 26.62
N ASP A 158 -2.47 -15.89 26.84
CA ASP A 158 -3.38 -16.47 27.84
C ASP A 158 -2.75 -16.65 29.24
N GLY A 159 -1.93 -15.67 29.64
CA GLY A 159 -1.25 -15.64 30.94
C GLY A 159 -0.04 -16.57 31.05
N ILE A 160 0.37 -17.20 29.95
CA ILE A 160 1.54 -18.09 29.88
C ILE A 160 2.66 -17.36 29.12
N PRO A 161 3.89 -17.32 29.68
CA PRO A 161 5.06 -16.84 28.95
C PRO A 161 5.51 -17.85 27.90
N TYR A 162 5.82 -17.31 26.72
CA TYR A 162 6.39 -18.00 25.58
C TYR A 162 7.75 -17.39 25.27
N ILE A 163 8.76 -18.24 25.09
CA ILE A 163 10.17 -17.84 24.89
C ILE A 163 10.60 -18.32 23.50
N VAL A 164 11.21 -17.42 22.72
CA VAL A 164 11.71 -17.68 21.37
C VAL A 164 13.24 -17.63 21.37
N THR A 165 13.87 -18.69 20.86
CA THR A 165 15.33 -18.84 20.88
C THR A 165 16.04 -18.10 19.74
N LYS A 166 17.26 -17.63 20.00
CA LYS A 166 18.16 -17.04 19.00
C LYS A 166 19.13 -18.10 18.43
N GLU A 167 18.62 -18.93 17.52
CA GLU A 167 19.40 -20.02 16.95
C GLU A 167 19.80 -19.76 15.49
N GLN A 168 20.96 -20.29 15.06
CA GLN A 168 21.49 -20.07 13.70
C GLN A 168 20.73 -20.82 12.60
N SER A 169 20.14 -21.98 12.93
CA SER A 169 19.39 -22.80 12.00
C SER A 169 17.93 -22.33 11.92
N SER A 170 17.21 -22.42 13.03
CA SER A 170 15.83 -21.99 13.15
C SER A 170 15.49 -21.70 14.61
N ALA A 171 14.67 -20.68 14.84
CA ALA A 171 14.14 -20.38 16.15
C ALA A 171 13.21 -21.49 16.64
N VAL A 172 13.26 -21.77 17.94
CA VAL A 172 12.40 -22.74 18.62
C VAL A 172 11.53 -21.98 19.62
N LEU A 173 10.25 -22.34 19.64
CA LEU A 173 9.31 -21.80 20.61
C LEU A 173 9.17 -22.73 21.80
N PHE A 174 9.34 -22.17 22.99
CA PHE A 174 9.09 -22.83 24.27
C PHE A 174 8.00 -22.11 25.05
N ARG A 175 7.33 -22.82 25.96
CA ARG A 175 6.37 -22.23 26.90
C ARG A 175 6.52 -22.80 28.30
N PHE A 176 6.03 -22.06 29.28
CA PHE A 176 5.86 -22.60 30.62
C PHE A 176 4.68 -23.61 30.66
N PRO A 177 4.85 -24.79 31.27
CA PRO A 177 3.76 -25.76 31.41
C PRO A 177 2.70 -25.30 32.41
N THR A 178 3.13 -24.60 33.46
CA THR A 178 2.28 -24.10 34.55
C THR A 178 2.86 -22.81 35.13
N MET A 179 2.01 -21.97 35.74
CA MET A 179 2.43 -20.72 36.39
C MET A 179 2.63 -20.93 37.89
N LYS A 180 3.84 -21.36 38.28
CA LYS A 180 4.23 -21.57 39.69
C LYS A 180 5.41 -20.68 40.06
N ALA A 181 5.12 -19.53 40.69
CA ALA A 181 6.16 -18.59 41.11
C ALA A 181 7.17 -19.24 42.09
N GLY A 182 8.44 -18.89 41.95
CA GLY A 182 9.55 -19.37 42.79
C GLY A 182 10.00 -20.80 42.54
N SER A 183 9.25 -21.59 41.76
CA SER A 183 9.57 -23.00 41.47
C SER A 183 10.19 -23.16 40.09
N LYS A 184 11.39 -23.74 40.01
CA LYS A 184 12.08 -23.97 38.73
C LYS A 184 11.28 -24.94 37.85
N GLN A 185 10.77 -24.44 36.72
CA GLN A 185 9.99 -25.24 35.76
C GLN A 185 10.88 -25.78 34.64
N ILE A 186 10.49 -26.91 34.04
CA ILE A 186 11.05 -27.38 32.77
C ILE A 186 10.12 -26.88 31.67
N LEU A 187 10.64 -26.16 30.68
CA LEU A 187 9.81 -25.65 29.59
C LEU A 187 9.32 -26.76 28.66
N GLU A 188 8.16 -26.56 28.08
CA GLU A 188 7.61 -27.40 27.02
C GLU A 188 8.05 -26.85 25.66
N ARG A 189 8.60 -27.70 24.79
CA ARG A 189 8.88 -27.35 23.39
C ARG A 189 7.57 -27.31 22.61
N VAL A 190 7.23 -26.16 22.04
CA VAL A 190 6.01 -25.97 21.23
C VAL A 190 6.27 -26.37 19.78
N GLY A 191 7.40 -25.95 19.22
CA GLY A 191 7.77 -26.24 17.83
C GLY A 191 8.89 -25.35 17.34
N GLU A 192 9.24 -25.50 16.07
CA GLU A 192 10.28 -24.73 15.37
C GLU A 192 9.62 -23.76 14.40
N PHE A 193 10.11 -22.53 14.29
CA PHE A 193 9.54 -21.57 13.35
C PHE A 193 9.82 -21.98 11.90
N THR A 194 8.86 -21.70 11.02
CA THR A 194 9.10 -21.78 9.58
C THR A 194 9.95 -20.57 9.16
N ASP A 195 11.19 -20.84 8.72
CA ASP A 195 12.16 -19.90 8.14
C ASP A 195 12.79 -18.82 9.06
N ALA A 196 12.16 -18.46 10.19
CA ALA A 196 12.73 -17.48 11.12
C ALA A 196 13.90 -18.07 11.95
N ARG A 197 15.00 -17.33 12.01
CA ARG A 197 16.23 -17.68 12.74
C ARG A 197 16.91 -16.40 13.24
N LEU A 198 17.82 -16.52 14.21
CA LEU A 198 18.48 -15.35 14.82
C LEU A 198 17.44 -14.29 15.25
N VAL A 199 16.42 -14.73 15.97
CA VAL A 199 15.36 -13.86 16.49
C VAL A 199 15.94 -12.97 17.57
N THR A 200 15.68 -11.66 17.46
CA THR A 200 16.08 -10.61 18.39
C THR A 200 14.92 -10.10 19.23
N GLY A 201 13.68 -10.33 18.80
CA GLY A 201 12.50 -9.94 19.56
C GLY A 201 11.23 -10.65 19.10
N ALA A 202 10.22 -10.69 19.98
CA ALA A 202 8.93 -11.31 19.68
C ALA A 202 7.77 -10.57 20.36
N GLY A 203 6.62 -10.56 19.71
CA GLY A 203 5.40 -9.97 20.25
C GLY A 203 4.15 -10.66 19.71
N VAL A 204 3.05 -10.59 20.45
CA VAL A 204 1.75 -11.15 20.05
C VAL A 204 0.69 -10.04 20.02
N SER A 205 -0.20 -10.06 19.04
CA SER A 205 -1.30 -9.12 18.95
C SER A 205 -2.27 -9.27 20.14
N PRO A 206 -3.03 -8.23 20.52
CA PRO A 206 -3.94 -8.29 21.66
C PRO A 206 -4.99 -9.42 21.60
N ASP A 207 -5.41 -9.78 20.39
CA ASP A 207 -6.37 -10.87 20.12
C ASP A 207 -5.72 -12.26 20.09
N GLY A 208 -4.38 -12.35 20.15
CA GLY A 208 -3.63 -13.60 20.12
C GLY A 208 -3.56 -14.26 18.74
N LYS A 209 -3.98 -13.58 17.66
CA LYS A 209 -4.07 -14.18 16.31
C LYS A 209 -2.87 -13.91 15.42
N ARG A 210 -1.98 -12.99 15.83
CA ARG A 210 -0.74 -12.69 15.13
C ARG A 210 0.43 -12.81 16.09
N LEU A 211 1.48 -13.46 15.60
CA LEU A 211 2.77 -13.54 16.27
C LEU A 211 3.80 -12.90 15.35
N ALA A 212 4.45 -11.84 15.84
CA ALA A 212 5.55 -11.19 15.15
C ALA A 212 6.87 -11.59 15.80
N VAL A 213 7.88 -11.93 14.99
CA VAL A 213 9.26 -12.06 15.45
C VAL A 213 10.18 -11.22 14.56
N CYS A 214 11.06 -10.44 15.17
CA CYS A 214 12.05 -9.64 14.47
C CYS A 214 13.39 -10.38 14.43
N THR A 215 14.13 -10.20 13.35
CA THR A 215 15.52 -10.62 13.18
C THR A 215 16.32 -9.42 12.70
N TYR A 216 17.64 -9.56 12.60
CA TYR A 216 18.51 -8.49 12.10
C TYR A 216 18.12 -7.91 10.73
N ASN A 217 17.44 -8.67 9.86
CA ASN A 217 17.17 -8.26 8.48
C ASN A 217 15.71 -8.43 8.02
N ALA A 218 14.83 -8.95 8.87
CA ALA A 218 13.43 -9.11 8.52
C ALA A 218 12.52 -9.14 9.74
N LEU A 219 11.27 -8.76 9.51
CA LEU A 219 10.15 -9.04 10.39
C LEU A 219 9.32 -10.17 9.80
N TRP A 220 8.95 -11.12 10.66
CA TRP A 220 8.16 -12.28 10.32
C TRP A 220 6.83 -12.20 11.08
N VAL A 221 5.73 -12.14 10.36
CA VAL A 221 4.39 -12.12 10.97
C VAL A 221 3.66 -13.41 10.61
N TYR A 222 3.38 -14.22 11.63
CA TYR A 222 2.62 -15.45 11.55
C TYR A 222 1.17 -15.21 11.99
N HIS A 223 0.22 -15.96 11.42
CA HIS A 223 -1.20 -15.76 11.69
C HIS A 223 -1.98 -17.07 11.75
N ALA A 224 -2.96 -17.12 12.66
CA ALA A 224 -3.98 -18.15 12.70
C ALA A 224 -5.31 -17.57 13.22
N ASP A 225 -6.40 -17.86 12.52
CA ASP A 225 -7.73 -17.31 12.85
C ASP A 225 -8.25 -17.74 14.21
N ASP A 226 -7.80 -18.90 14.70
CA ASP A 226 -8.17 -19.51 15.98
C ASP A 226 -7.20 -19.17 17.12
N GLY A 227 -6.10 -18.43 16.84
CA GLY A 227 -5.06 -18.11 17.82
C GLY A 227 -4.20 -19.31 18.24
N ASN A 228 -4.24 -20.44 17.51
CA ASN A 228 -3.41 -21.60 17.83
C ASN A 228 -1.93 -21.32 17.54
N ILE A 229 -1.17 -20.97 18.58
CA ILE A 229 0.25 -20.61 18.50
C ILE A 229 1.10 -21.70 17.83
N SER A 230 0.82 -22.98 18.10
CA SER A 230 1.57 -24.07 17.48
C SER A 230 1.34 -24.14 15.97
N GLY A 231 0.11 -23.85 15.52
CA GLY A 231 -0.23 -23.71 14.11
C GLY A 231 0.37 -22.45 13.49
N MET A 232 0.36 -21.32 14.21
CA MET A 232 0.92 -20.05 13.73
C MET A 232 2.39 -20.19 13.32
N ILE A 233 3.24 -20.76 14.16
CA ILE A 233 4.68 -20.88 13.85
C ILE A 233 4.99 -21.82 12.65
N GLN A 234 4.03 -22.66 12.26
CA GLN A 234 4.10 -23.52 11.06
C GLN A 234 3.42 -22.91 9.83
N SER A 235 2.69 -21.80 10.01
CA SER A 235 2.02 -21.11 8.91
C SER A 235 3.03 -20.41 7.99
N LYS A 236 2.62 -20.13 6.75
CA LYS A 236 3.41 -19.29 5.85
C LYS A 236 3.40 -17.84 6.37
N PRO A 237 4.53 -17.28 6.80
CA PRO A 237 4.56 -15.93 7.34
C PRO A 237 4.48 -14.87 6.23
N TRP A 238 4.08 -13.66 6.61
CA TRP A 238 4.49 -12.46 5.89
C TRP A 238 5.92 -12.11 6.27
N ILE A 239 6.78 -11.92 5.26
CA ILE A 239 8.20 -11.64 5.42
C ILE A 239 8.46 -10.22 4.94
N LEU A 240 8.82 -9.34 5.85
CA LEU A 240 9.00 -7.92 5.61
C LEU A 240 10.47 -7.57 5.81
N GLN A 241 11.17 -7.34 4.71
CA GLN A 241 12.61 -7.08 4.73
C GLN A 241 12.91 -5.66 5.22
N HIS A 242 14.01 -5.54 5.96
CA HIS A 242 14.62 -4.27 6.32
C HIS A 242 16.15 -4.40 6.37
N ASN A 243 16.84 -3.27 6.47
CA ASN A 243 18.30 -3.21 6.52
C ASN A 243 18.83 -2.48 7.77
N PHE A 244 17.99 -2.28 8.78
CA PHE A 244 18.32 -1.48 9.96
C PHE A 244 18.78 -2.27 11.19
N GLN A 245 19.01 -3.60 11.12
CA GLN A 245 19.42 -4.43 12.29
C GLN A 245 18.39 -4.45 13.42
N GLY A 246 17.20 -4.99 13.14
CA GLY A 246 16.07 -5.01 14.08
C GLY A 246 16.38 -5.74 15.39
N GLU A 247 15.88 -5.17 16.48
CA GLU A 247 16.22 -5.57 17.85
C GLU A 247 14.97 -6.02 18.60
N ALA A 248 14.10 -5.11 19.04
CA ALA A 248 12.86 -5.48 19.71
C ALA A 248 11.62 -5.19 18.85
N ILE A 249 10.51 -5.87 19.13
CA ILE A 249 9.22 -5.67 18.47
C ILE A 249 8.08 -5.76 19.47
N CYS A 250 7.08 -4.89 19.34
CA CYS A 250 5.78 -5.06 19.99
C CYS A 250 4.61 -4.65 19.10
N PHE A 251 3.42 -5.05 19.53
CA PHE A 251 2.16 -4.56 18.99
C PHE A 251 1.62 -3.42 19.84
N GLU A 252 1.14 -2.38 19.18
CA GLU A 252 0.16 -1.43 19.70
C GLU A 252 -1.10 -1.61 18.86
N ASP A 253 -2.14 -2.20 19.45
CA ASP A 253 -3.26 -2.78 18.70
C ASP A 253 -2.77 -3.76 17.62
N TYR A 254 -2.92 -3.39 16.35
CA TYR A 254 -2.43 -4.15 15.20
C TYR A 254 -1.28 -3.44 14.47
N ASN A 255 -0.80 -2.30 14.97
CA ASN A 255 0.40 -1.67 14.44
C ASN A 255 1.63 -2.28 15.11
N LEU A 256 2.71 -2.40 14.35
CA LEU A 256 3.98 -2.94 14.82
C LEU A 256 4.92 -1.79 15.16
N TYR A 257 5.68 -1.93 16.25
CA TYR A 257 6.66 -0.98 16.73
C TYR A 257 7.97 -1.67 17.00
N LEU A 258 9.02 -1.24 16.29
CA LEU A 258 10.31 -1.90 16.26
C LEU A 258 11.41 -0.96 16.75
N THR A 259 12.41 -1.54 17.42
CA THR A 259 13.69 -0.87 17.67
C THR A 259 14.79 -1.57 16.88
N ASN A 260 15.96 -0.95 16.82
CA ASN A 260 17.15 -1.57 16.24
C ASN A 260 18.40 -1.37 17.13
N GLU A 261 19.48 -2.03 16.76
CA GLU A 261 20.82 -1.92 17.37
C GLU A 261 21.37 -0.47 17.37
N ALA A 262 20.94 0.36 16.42
CA ALA A 262 21.29 1.78 16.34
C ALA A 262 20.38 2.69 17.19
N ARG A 263 19.47 2.11 17.97
CA ARG A 263 18.48 2.77 18.84
C ARG A 263 17.39 3.57 18.12
N ASP A 264 17.26 3.40 16.81
CA ASP A 264 16.16 3.95 16.02
C ASP A 264 14.85 3.23 16.32
N ILE A 265 13.74 3.93 16.14
CA ILE A 265 12.39 3.43 16.37
C ILE A 265 11.61 3.54 15.07
N TYR A 266 10.96 2.45 14.69
CA TYR A 266 10.11 2.37 13.52
C TYR A 266 8.69 1.94 13.88
N SER A 267 7.70 2.38 13.11
CA SER A 267 6.38 1.75 13.08
C SER A 267 6.00 1.19 11.73
N LEU A 268 5.14 0.19 11.75
CA LEU A 268 4.50 -0.35 10.57
C LEU A 268 3.00 -0.57 10.81
N PRO A 269 2.13 0.17 10.10
CA PRO A 269 0.69 -0.04 10.17
C PRO A 269 0.24 -1.42 9.68
N GLN A 270 -0.84 -1.95 10.26
CA GLN A 270 -1.45 -3.24 9.91
C GLN A 270 -1.61 -3.48 8.40
N PHE A 271 -2.01 -2.43 7.68
CA PHE A 271 -2.22 -2.44 6.25
C PHE A 271 -1.07 -3.13 5.47
N TRP A 272 0.17 -2.84 5.83
CA TRP A 272 1.35 -3.25 5.05
C TRP A 272 1.76 -4.71 5.22
N TYR A 273 1.23 -5.42 6.21
CA TYR A 273 1.56 -6.83 6.41
C TYR A 273 0.35 -7.76 6.30
N GLU A 274 -0.87 -7.25 6.25
CA GLU A 274 -2.08 -8.08 6.08
C GLU A 274 -2.82 -7.87 4.76
N LYS A 275 -2.76 -6.68 4.16
CA LYS A 275 -3.57 -6.39 2.99
C LYS A 275 -2.88 -6.89 1.73
N GLN A 276 -3.62 -7.66 0.95
CA GLN A 276 -3.28 -7.94 -0.44
C GLN A 276 -4.29 -7.18 -1.30
N LEU A 277 -3.81 -6.14 -1.97
CA LEU A 277 -4.62 -5.40 -2.92
C LEU A 277 -4.31 -5.89 -4.33
N GLN A 278 -5.37 -6.24 -5.04
CA GLN A 278 -5.33 -6.42 -6.47
C GLN A 278 -5.00 -5.08 -7.12
N LEU A 279 -4.01 -5.06 -8.01
CA LEU A 279 -3.71 -3.86 -8.75
C LEU A 279 -4.67 -3.70 -9.93
N PRO A 280 -5.15 -2.49 -10.22
CA PRO A 280 -5.81 -2.23 -11.50
C PRO A 280 -4.85 -2.56 -12.65
N PRO A 281 -5.37 -2.99 -13.82
CA PRO A 281 -4.52 -3.21 -15.00
C PRO A 281 -3.73 -1.94 -15.35
N LYS A 282 -2.59 -2.08 -16.04
CA LYS A 282 -1.94 -0.87 -16.61
C LYS A 282 -2.93 -0.30 -17.60
N ASP A 283 -3.10 1.01 -17.63
CA ASP A 283 -3.99 1.69 -18.58
C ASP A 283 -3.34 1.63 -19.98
N THR A 284 -3.25 0.43 -20.54
CA THR A 284 -2.66 0.15 -21.86
C THR A 284 -3.76 0.20 -22.89
N GLN A 285 -4.39 1.38 -23.07
CA GLN A 285 -5.27 1.75 -24.19
C GLN A 285 -6.04 0.57 -24.81
N SER A 286 -6.68 -0.27 -23.98
CA SER A 286 -7.08 -1.60 -24.42
C SER A 286 -8.32 -1.47 -25.27
N ALA A 287 -8.12 -1.50 -26.59
CA ALA A 287 -9.20 -1.68 -27.55
C ALA A 287 -9.76 -3.08 -27.32
N ILE A 288 -10.98 -3.18 -26.78
CA ILE A 288 -11.72 -4.43 -26.85
C ILE A 288 -12.15 -4.54 -28.31
N SER A 289 -11.41 -5.35 -29.08
CA SER A 289 -11.83 -5.73 -30.43
C SER A 289 -13.13 -6.53 -30.32
N LEU A 290 -14.10 -6.21 -31.16
CA LEU A 290 -15.40 -6.87 -31.18
C LEU A 290 -15.21 -8.34 -31.59
N LEU A 291 -15.21 -9.26 -30.63
CA LEU A 291 -15.38 -10.68 -30.93
C LEU A 291 -16.82 -10.88 -31.41
N THR A 292 -16.96 -11.39 -32.63
CA THR A 292 -18.17 -11.43 -33.46
C THR A 292 -19.26 -12.41 -32.99
N HIS A 293 -19.20 -12.90 -31.75
CA HIS A 293 -20.10 -13.94 -31.27
C HIS A 293 -20.69 -13.57 -29.91
N GLU A 294 -21.82 -12.84 -29.90
CA GLU A 294 -22.94 -13.08 -28.98
C GLU A 294 -24.18 -12.22 -29.33
N ARG A 295 -25.36 -12.76 -28.96
CA ARG A 295 -26.75 -12.40 -29.32
C ARG A 295 -27.03 -11.01 -29.91
N THR A 296 -27.53 -11.01 -31.14
CA THR A 296 -28.04 -9.85 -31.86
C THR A 296 -29.55 -9.96 -32.09
N GLU A 297 -30.32 -8.94 -31.71
CA GLU A 297 -31.69 -8.75 -32.18
C GLU A 297 -31.70 -7.64 -33.25
N GLY A 298 -31.97 -8.00 -34.51
CA GLY A 298 -32.11 -7.02 -35.61
C GLY A 298 -30.80 -6.42 -36.15
N VAL A 299 -29.69 -7.15 -36.15
CA VAL A 299 -28.34 -6.67 -36.53
C VAL A 299 -27.76 -7.43 -37.73
N THR A 300 -26.97 -6.77 -38.59
CA THR A 300 -26.22 -7.41 -39.70
C THR A 300 -24.75 -6.99 -39.66
N ILE A 301 -23.81 -7.92 -39.51
CA ILE A 301 -22.37 -7.62 -39.57
C ILE A 301 -22.01 -7.20 -41.01
N GLU A 302 -21.35 -6.06 -41.19
CA GLU A 302 -20.92 -5.54 -42.50
C GLU A 302 -19.39 -5.42 -42.57
N ASN A 303 -18.83 -5.69 -43.75
CA ASN A 303 -17.43 -5.38 -44.03
C ASN A 303 -17.30 -3.94 -44.54
N TYR A 304 -16.29 -3.19 -44.08
CA TYR A 304 -16.03 -1.82 -44.53
C TYR A 304 -15.84 -1.71 -46.06
N ARG A 305 -15.24 -2.74 -46.67
CA ARG A 305 -15.00 -2.77 -48.13
C ARG A 305 -16.30 -2.86 -48.93
N ASP A 306 -17.30 -3.55 -48.41
CA ASP A 306 -18.61 -3.70 -49.07
C ASP A 306 -19.43 -2.39 -49.01
N ALA A 307 -19.09 -1.49 -48.07
CA ALA A 307 -19.67 -0.16 -47.93
C ALA A 307 -18.85 0.96 -48.63
N GLY A 308 -17.81 0.60 -49.40
CA GLY A 308 -17.02 1.55 -50.19
C GLY A 308 -15.96 2.34 -49.42
N ILE A 309 -15.53 1.85 -48.25
CA ILE A 309 -14.52 2.50 -47.39
C ILE A 309 -13.22 1.66 -47.44
N ASP A 310 -12.11 2.29 -47.86
CA ASP A 310 -10.81 1.62 -48.02
C ASP A 310 -10.02 1.56 -46.70
N ILE A 311 -10.41 0.64 -45.82
CA ILE A 311 -9.64 0.28 -44.62
C ILE A 311 -9.64 -1.25 -44.42
N ASP A 312 -8.61 -1.78 -43.75
CA ASP A 312 -8.54 -3.18 -43.33
C ASP A 312 -9.40 -3.39 -42.07
N GLY A 313 -10.54 -4.09 -42.19
CA GLY A 313 -11.34 -4.52 -41.03
C GLY A 313 -12.82 -4.78 -41.32
N GLY A 314 -13.51 -5.47 -40.40
CA GLY A 314 -14.97 -5.59 -40.36
C GLY A 314 -15.56 -4.76 -39.22
N HIS A 315 -16.80 -4.28 -39.35
CA HIS A 315 -17.52 -3.60 -38.27
C HIS A 315 -18.85 -4.29 -37.96
N VAL A 316 -19.36 -4.07 -36.76
CA VAL A 316 -20.74 -4.48 -36.45
C VAL A 316 -21.65 -3.31 -36.81
N ALA A 317 -22.46 -3.48 -37.86
CA ALA A 317 -23.49 -2.54 -38.26
C ALA A 317 -24.88 -2.99 -37.79
N LEU A 318 -25.61 -2.07 -37.16
CA LEU A 318 -27.05 -2.17 -37.04
C LEU A 318 -27.67 -1.60 -38.31
N ASN A 319 -28.06 -2.44 -39.28
CA ASN A 319 -28.98 -2.00 -40.34
C ASN A 319 -30.41 -1.91 -39.81
N ALA A 320 -30.63 -0.87 -39.02
CA ALA A 320 -31.93 -0.58 -38.46
C ALA A 320 -32.79 0.15 -39.51
N LYS A 321 -33.85 -0.49 -39.99
CA LYS A 321 -34.88 0.16 -40.84
C LYS A 321 -35.80 1.09 -40.04
N VAL A 322 -35.84 0.92 -38.73
CA VAL A 322 -36.58 1.74 -37.75
C VAL A 322 -35.69 1.93 -36.51
N SER A 323 -35.91 3.00 -35.75
CA SER A 323 -35.22 3.19 -34.46
C SER A 323 -35.52 2.05 -33.49
N GLY A 324 -34.57 1.72 -32.60
CA GLY A 324 -34.76 0.77 -31.51
C GLY A 324 -33.85 -0.46 -31.53
N GLY A 325 -33.18 -0.75 -32.65
CA GLY A 325 -32.22 -1.86 -32.75
C GLY A 325 -31.00 -1.65 -31.84
N SER A 326 -30.43 -2.76 -31.33
CA SER A 326 -29.31 -2.74 -30.39
C SER A 326 -28.26 -3.82 -30.63
N VAL A 327 -27.00 -3.49 -30.32
CA VAL A 327 -25.88 -4.45 -30.19
C VAL A 327 -25.54 -4.59 -28.72
N HIS A 328 -25.37 -5.82 -28.26
CA HIS A 328 -24.95 -6.14 -26.90
C HIS A 328 -23.56 -6.79 -26.95
N GLN A 329 -22.66 -6.36 -26.07
CA GLN A 329 -21.36 -7.00 -25.88
C GLN A 329 -21.07 -7.16 -24.40
N VAL A 330 -20.65 -8.36 -24.01
CA VAL A 330 -20.13 -8.61 -22.67
C VAL A 330 -18.64 -8.28 -22.66
N MET A 331 -18.23 -7.46 -21.69
CA MET A 331 -16.83 -7.20 -21.36
C MET A 331 -16.54 -7.71 -19.96
N ASP A 332 -15.37 -8.29 -19.76
CA ASP A 332 -14.88 -8.65 -18.43
C ASP A 332 -14.01 -7.52 -17.89
N VAL A 333 -14.36 -7.01 -16.72
CA VAL A 333 -13.67 -5.89 -16.07
C VAL A 333 -12.79 -6.49 -14.98
N PRO A 334 -11.45 -6.35 -15.05
CA PRO A 334 -10.56 -7.04 -14.13
C PRO A 334 -10.53 -6.41 -12.73
N TYR A 335 -11.01 -5.17 -12.58
CA TYR A 335 -10.87 -4.40 -11.35
C TYR A 335 -12.07 -3.46 -11.16
N ARG A 336 -12.67 -3.40 -9.97
CA ARG A 336 -13.78 -2.48 -9.70
C ARG A 336 -13.27 -1.04 -9.67
N ASN A 337 -13.74 -0.18 -10.57
CA ASN A 337 -13.42 1.25 -10.56
C ASN A 337 -14.41 2.07 -11.41
N LEU A 338 -14.21 3.39 -11.46
CA LEU A 338 -14.79 4.26 -12.47
C LEU A 338 -14.04 4.10 -13.80
N TYR A 339 -14.77 3.85 -14.88
CA TYR A 339 -14.22 3.69 -16.23
C TYR A 339 -14.83 4.65 -17.22
N ARG A 340 -14.01 5.18 -18.12
CA ARG A 340 -14.42 6.00 -19.25
C ARG A 340 -14.63 5.09 -20.43
N ILE A 341 -15.82 5.18 -21.00
CA ILE A 341 -16.22 4.37 -22.15
C ILE A 341 -16.23 5.26 -23.37
N SER A 342 -15.46 4.85 -24.36
CA SER A 342 -15.49 5.42 -25.70
C SER A 342 -15.71 4.30 -26.71
N ALA A 343 -16.29 4.63 -27.85
CA ALA A 343 -16.40 3.71 -28.97
C ALA A 343 -15.84 4.37 -30.23
N VAL A 344 -15.15 3.59 -31.04
CA VAL A 344 -14.78 3.97 -32.39
C VAL A 344 -15.97 3.65 -33.29
N LEU A 345 -16.64 4.69 -33.78
CA LEU A 345 -17.87 4.57 -34.56
C LEU A 345 -17.64 4.94 -36.04
N THR A 346 -18.45 4.35 -36.90
CA THR A 346 -18.59 4.78 -38.29
C THR A 346 -19.73 5.77 -38.43
N ARG A 347 -19.63 6.59 -39.46
CA ARG A 347 -20.58 7.65 -39.77
C ARG A 347 -20.89 7.66 -41.25
N GLY A 348 -22.05 8.19 -41.63
CA GLY A 348 -22.45 8.29 -43.02
C GLY A 348 -23.90 8.75 -43.23
N PRO A 349 -24.37 8.82 -44.49
CA PRO A 349 -25.67 9.42 -44.81
C PRO A 349 -26.87 8.66 -44.23
N GLU A 350 -26.72 7.35 -44.02
CA GLU A 350 -27.78 6.46 -43.49
C GLU A 350 -27.73 6.29 -41.97
N TYR A 351 -26.82 7.00 -41.28
CA TYR A 351 -26.54 6.77 -39.86
C TYR A 351 -27.44 7.59 -38.94
N GLY A 352 -27.87 6.97 -37.85
CA GLY A 352 -28.76 7.56 -36.85
C GLY A 352 -28.06 8.02 -35.58
N HIS A 353 -28.85 8.35 -34.57
CA HIS A 353 -28.39 8.61 -33.22
C HIS A 353 -28.12 7.30 -32.49
N VAL A 354 -26.99 7.22 -31.79
CA VAL A 354 -26.63 6.07 -30.96
C VAL A 354 -26.53 6.46 -29.49
N GLU A 355 -27.16 5.67 -28.64
CA GLU A 355 -27.05 5.74 -27.18
C GLU A 355 -26.27 4.54 -26.64
N LEU A 356 -25.37 4.78 -25.69
CA LEU A 356 -24.66 3.72 -24.97
C LEU A 356 -25.30 3.51 -23.60
N THR A 357 -25.56 2.26 -23.26
CA THR A 357 -25.90 1.84 -21.89
C THR A 357 -24.93 0.79 -21.39
N LEU A 358 -24.72 0.74 -20.08
CA LEU A 358 -23.90 -0.24 -19.39
C LEU A 358 -24.69 -0.87 -18.26
N ASN A 359 -24.86 -2.20 -18.32
CA ASN A 359 -25.73 -2.95 -17.40
C ASN A 359 -27.13 -2.31 -17.30
N GLY A 360 -27.64 -1.76 -18.41
CA GLY A 360 -28.92 -1.05 -18.49
C GLY A 360 -28.92 0.42 -18.07
N MET A 361 -27.82 0.96 -17.54
CA MET A 361 -27.70 2.38 -17.20
C MET A 361 -27.17 3.19 -18.38
N LYS A 362 -27.85 4.28 -18.74
CA LYS A 362 -27.41 5.20 -19.79
C LYS A 362 -26.07 5.86 -19.42
N VAL A 363 -25.15 5.94 -20.37
CA VAL A 363 -23.83 6.58 -20.21
C VAL A 363 -23.71 7.74 -21.18
N GLY A 364 -23.84 8.96 -20.65
CA GLY A 364 -23.76 10.18 -21.44
C GLY A 364 -24.93 10.39 -22.39
N ASP A 365 -24.75 11.34 -23.31
CA ASP A 365 -25.75 11.70 -24.32
C ASP A 365 -25.65 10.81 -25.57
N ALA A 366 -26.75 10.78 -26.34
CA ALA A 366 -26.74 10.12 -27.63
C ALA A 366 -25.85 10.90 -28.62
N PHE A 367 -25.12 10.19 -29.46
CA PHE A 367 -24.26 10.77 -30.49
C PHE A 367 -24.90 10.67 -31.87
N ASP A 368 -24.86 11.75 -32.66
CA ASP A 368 -25.33 11.74 -34.05
C ASP A 368 -24.25 11.20 -35.00
N CYS A 369 -24.45 9.97 -35.46
CA CYS A 369 -23.54 9.35 -36.42
C CYS A 369 -23.74 9.83 -37.86
N TYR A 370 -24.69 10.73 -38.15
CA TYR A 370 -24.87 11.27 -39.49
C TYR A 370 -23.60 12.00 -39.99
N HIS A 371 -23.28 11.79 -41.25
CA HIS A 371 -22.32 12.58 -42.02
C HIS A 371 -22.70 12.52 -43.50
N SER A 372 -22.44 13.57 -44.29
CA SER A 372 -22.80 13.61 -45.72
C SER A 372 -22.02 12.60 -46.58
N GLU A 373 -20.92 12.09 -46.04
CA GLU A 373 -20.05 11.07 -46.64
C GLU A 373 -19.75 9.98 -45.60
N HIS A 374 -19.33 8.81 -46.05
CA HIS A 374 -18.91 7.75 -45.16
C HIS A 374 -17.56 8.08 -44.48
N VAL A 375 -17.53 8.02 -43.15
CA VAL A 375 -16.33 8.27 -42.33
C VAL A 375 -16.13 7.07 -41.41
N ALA A 376 -14.94 6.46 -41.48
CA ALA A 376 -14.52 5.45 -40.53
C ALA A 376 -13.79 6.07 -39.33
N GLY A 377 -13.83 5.39 -38.18
CA GLY A 377 -12.84 5.65 -37.13
C GLY A 377 -13.11 6.88 -36.24
N THR A 378 -14.36 7.29 -36.02
CA THR A 378 -14.65 8.42 -35.11
C THR A 378 -14.68 7.94 -33.65
N LEU A 379 -13.69 8.33 -32.84
CA LEU A 379 -13.68 8.04 -31.41
C LEU A 379 -14.70 8.95 -30.67
N VAL A 380 -15.79 8.36 -30.21
CA VAL A 380 -16.83 9.03 -29.43
C VAL A 380 -16.70 8.69 -27.96
N LYS A 381 -16.60 9.72 -27.12
CA LYS A 381 -16.53 9.60 -25.65
C LYS A 381 -17.94 9.70 -25.10
N PHE A 382 -18.47 8.60 -24.57
CA PHE A 382 -19.82 8.58 -24.00
C PHE A 382 -19.83 9.13 -22.57
N GLY A 383 -18.93 8.64 -21.71
CA GLY A 383 -18.88 9.12 -20.33
C GLY A 383 -18.08 8.22 -19.41
N ALA A 384 -18.10 8.56 -18.12
CA ALA A 384 -17.54 7.74 -17.05
C ALA A 384 -18.66 7.06 -16.26
N VAL A 385 -18.45 5.81 -15.85
CA VAL A 385 -19.44 4.97 -15.18
C VAL A 385 -18.74 3.97 -14.24
N PRO A 386 -19.29 3.68 -13.06
CA PRO A 386 -18.73 2.68 -12.17
C PRO A 386 -18.98 1.28 -12.74
N LEU A 387 -17.94 0.45 -12.73
CA LEU A 387 -18.03 -0.96 -13.13
C LEU A 387 -17.52 -1.84 -12.00
N ASN A 388 -18.25 -2.92 -11.74
CA ASN A 388 -17.80 -3.98 -10.84
C ASN A 388 -16.81 -4.88 -11.58
N GLN A 389 -15.92 -5.53 -10.82
CA GLN A 389 -15.09 -6.61 -11.35
C GLN A 389 -15.99 -7.73 -11.90
N GLY A 390 -15.55 -8.35 -12.99
CA GLY A 390 -16.26 -9.40 -13.69
C GLY A 390 -17.04 -8.91 -14.91
N LYS A 391 -18.05 -9.69 -15.30
CA LYS A 391 -18.82 -9.46 -16.53
C LYS A 391 -19.72 -8.24 -16.42
N ASN A 392 -19.62 -7.37 -17.42
CA ASN A 392 -20.45 -6.18 -17.62
C ASN A 392 -20.95 -6.15 -19.07
N GLN A 393 -22.18 -5.68 -19.32
CA GLN A 393 -22.78 -5.64 -20.65
C GLN A 393 -22.84 -4.22 -21.19
N ILE A 394 -22.09 -3.93 -22.26
CA ILE A 394 -22.23 -2.73 -23.08
C ILE A 394 -23.39 -2.95 -24.04
N THR A 395 -24.24 -1.94 -24.22
CA THR A 395 -25.28 -1.94 -25.25
C THR A 395 -25.28 -0.63 -26.01
N LEU A 396 -25.10 -0.69 -27.34
CA LEU A 396 -25.33 0.43 -28.24
C LEU A 396 -26.73 0.30 -28.85
N LYS A 397 -27.55 1.33 -28.69
CA LYS A 397 -28.93 1.37 -29.18
C LYS A 397 -29.14 2.52 -30.15
N SER A 398 -29.75 2.23 -31.29
CA SER A 398 -30.24 3.27 -32.21
C SER A 398 -31.50 3.92 -31.64
N THR A 399 -31.47 5.23 -31.37
CA THR A 399 -32.55 5.93 -30.66
C THR A 399 -33.33 6.91 -31.54
N GLY A 400 -32.82 7.23 -32.72
CA GLY A 400 -33.42 8.19 -33.63
C GLY A 400 -32.48 8.50 -34.79
N LYS A 401 -32.74 9.60 -35.50
CA LYS A 401 -31.85 10.12 -36.54
C LYS A 401 -32.05 11.62 -36.70
N SER A 402 -31.05 12.31 -37.25
CA SER A 402 -31.19 13.70 -37.65
C SER A 402 -31.96 13.83 -38.98
N ALA A 403 -32.54 15.00 -39.23
CA ALA A 403 -33.33 15.27 -40.43
C ALA A 403 -32.65 14.90 -41.77
N PRO A 404 -31.34 15.16 -41.99
CA PRO A 404 -30.70 14.83 -43.25
C PRO A 404 -30.32 13.34 -43.39
N SER A 405 -30.39 12.56 -42.31
CA SER A 405 -30.08 11.14 -42.37
C SER A 405 -31.18 10.35 -43.07
N THR A 406 -30.80 9.43 -43.96
CA THR A 406 -31.72 8.55 -44.69
C THR A 406 -32.07 7.28 -43.92
N GLY A 407 -31.39 6.97 -42.80
CA GLY A 407 -31.56 5.72 -42.07
C GLY A 407 -31.27 5.83 -40.57
N TYR A 408 -31.23 4.68 -39.88
CA TYR A 408 -30.97 4.57 -38.44
C TYR A 408 -29.69 3.78 -38.14
N LYS A 409 -28.78 3.71 -39.12
CA LYS A 409 -27.59 2.85 -39.05
C LYS A 409 -26.67 3.27 -37.91
N VAL A 410 -26.10 2.29 -37.23
CA VAL A 410 -25.05 2.48 -36.22
C VAL A 410 -23.96 1.49 -36.53
N GLY A 411 -22.73 1.95 -36.70
CA GLY A 411 -21.58 1.07 -36.88
C GLY A 411 -20.55 1.31 -35.79
N VAL A 412 -20.05 0.22 -35.24
CA VAL A 412 -19.04 0.21 -34.19
C VAL A 412 -17.89 -0.69 -34.61
N ASP A 413 -16.67 -0.19 -34.41
CA ASP A 413 -15.42 -0.86 -34.71
C ASP A 413 -14.79 -1.46 -33.44
N SER A 414 -14.60 -0.63 -32.40
CA SER A 414 -14.02 -1.06 -31.13
C SER A 414 -14.51 -0.20 -29.96
N TYR A 415 -14.33 -0.71 -28.75
CA TYR A 415 -14.51 0.07 -27.52
C TYR A 415 -13.16 0.36 -26.88
N GLN A 416 -13.04 1.56 -26.30
CA GLN A 416 -11.95 1.93 -25.41
C GLN A 416 -12.50 2.12 -23.99
N VAL A 417 -11.98 1.31 -23.06
CA VAL A 417 -12.39 1.30 -21.64
C VAL A 417 -11.17 1.65 -20.81
N LEU A 418 -11.08 2.91 -20.37
CA LEU A 418 -9.93 3.44 -19.61
C LEU A 418 -10.33 3.76 -18.18
N HIS A 419 -9.38 3.80 -17.26
CA HIS A 419 -9.68 4.28 -15.91
C HIS A 419 -10.11 5.76 -15.95
N ALA A 420 -11.16 6.09 -15.20
CA ALA A 420 -11.76 7.42 -15.20
C ALA A 420 -11.72 8.14 -13.86
N SER A 421 -11.20 7.51 -12.80
CA SER A 421 -11.00 8.20 -11.52
C SER A 421 -10.28 9.53 -11.77
N PRO A 422 -10.75 10.63 -11.15
CA PRO A 422 -10.33 11.97 -11.51
C PRO A 422 -8.85 12.19 -11.19
N PHE A 423 -8.13 12.77 -12.15
CA PHE A 423 -6.81 13.33 -11.87
C PHE A 423 -6.91 14.50 -10.90
N VAL A 424 -5.99 14.56 -9.95
CA VAL A 424 -5.79 15.74 -9.12
C VAL A 424 -5.46 16.92 -10.02
N LYS A 425 -6.22 18.01 -9.87
CA LYS A 425 -6.16 19.17 -10.79
C LYS A 425 -5.40 20.37 -10.26
N ARG A 426 -5.26 20.48 -8.94
CA ARG A 426 -4.62 21.62 -8.27
C ARG A 426 -3.63 21.10 -7.24
N TYR A 427 -2.48 21.77 -7.16
CA TYR A 427 -1.39 21.44 -6.26
C TYR A 427 -0.83 22.72 -5.66
N MET A 428 -0.25 22.62 -4.48
CA MET A 428 0.84 23.51 -4.09
C MET A 428 2.13 22.91 -4.62
N ILE A 429 2.98 23.72 -5.27
CA ILE A 429 4.27 23.29 -5.79
C ILE A 429 5.41 24.08 -5.15
N LEU A 430 6.58 23.44 -5.05
CA LEU A 430 7.81 24.01 -4.52
C LEU A 430 9.00 23.53 -5.34
N GLY A 431 10.00 24.40 -5.50
CA GLY A 431 11.23 24.10 -6.23
C GLY A 431 11.64 25.25 -7.14
N PRO A 432 12.74 25.09 -7.89
CA PRO A 432 13.58 23.88 -7.94
C PRO A 432 14.58 23.82 -6.79
N PHE A 433 14.86 22.62 -6.27
CA PHE A 433 15.98 22.34 -5.36
C PHE A 433 17.17 21.77 -6.12
N SER A 434 18.40 22.08 -5.70
CA SER A 434 19.60 21.53 -6.33
C SER A 434 19.84 20.10 -5.87
N LYS A 435 20.13 19.19 -6.82
CA LYS A 435 20.60 17.83 -6.49
C LYS A 435 22.07 17.79 -6.04
N ALA A 436 22.85 18.82 -6.37
CA ALA A 436 24.31 18.75 -6.40
C ALA A 436 24.99 18.43 -5.06
N ASP A 437 24.30 18.58 -3.91
CA ASP A 437 24.90 18.37 -2.57
C ASP A 437 23.94 17.69 -1.58
N GLY A 438 22.88 17.00 -2.06
CA GLY A 438 21.82 16.49 -1.17
C GLY A 438 20.93 17.59 -0.54
N ASN A 439 21.03 18.83 -1.05
CA ASN A 439 20.20 19.98 -0.68
C ASN A 439 18.77 19.91 -1.30
N GLU A 440 18.15 18.74 -1.26
CA GLU A 440 16.78 18.48 -1.74
C GLU A 440 15.82 18.60 -0.56
N ALA A 441 15.12 19.73 -0.37
CA ALA A 441 14.39 19.96 0.89
C ALA A 441 12.88 20.15 0.68
N PRO A 442 12.12 19.06 0.61
CA PRO A 442 11.28 18.54 1.70
C PRO A 442 11.35 16.99 1.80
N PRO A 443 11.21 16.41 3.00
CA PRO A 443 10.11 16.64 3.95
C PRO A 443 10.55 17.10 5.36
N THR A 444 9.71 17.89 6.03
CA THR A 444 9.30 17.59 7.42
C THR A 444 7.79 17.79 7.49
N ALA A 445 7.08 16.73 7.09
CA ALA A 445 5.71 16.48 7.50
C ALA A 445 5.67 15.08 8.10
N SER A 446 5.06 14.92 9.28
CA SER A 446 4.79 13.63 9.91
C SER A 446 3.30 13.54 10.22
N THR A 447 2.85 12.39 10.70
CA THR A 447 1.49 12.27 11.24
C THR A 447 1.18 13.30 12.33
N GLN A 448 2.21 13.82 13.01
CA GLN A 448 2.09 14.80 14.10
C GLN A 448 2.30 16.25 13.66
N ASN A 449 3.10 16.50 12.61
CA ASN A 449 3.44 17.84 12.13
C ASN A 449 3.12 17.95 10.64
N PRO A 450 2.01 18.59 10.22
CA PRO A 450 1.75 18.82 8.80
C PRO A 450 2.80 19.70 8.15
N LEU A 451 2.88 19.63 6.83
CA LEU A 451 3.70 20.51 6.02
C LEU A 451 3.33 21.98 6.25
N ASN A 452 4.34 22.83 6.51
CA ASN A 452 4.14 24.28 6.61
C ASN A 452 4.21 24.93 5.22
N LEU A 453 3.05 25.27 4.66
CA LEU A 453 2.95 25.89 3.33
C LEU A 453 3.46 27.35 3.30
N ASP A 454 3.57 28.02 4.44
CA ASP A 454 4.08 29.39 4.55
C ASP A 454 5.61 29.46 4.68
N GLN A 455 6.26 28.30 4.87
CA GLN A 455 7.71 28.23 5.03
C GLN A 455 8.44 28.67 3.74
N THR A 456 9.50 29.45 3.92
CA THR A 456 10.45 29.79 2.86
C THR A 456 11.63 28.84 2.87
N TYR A 457 12.13 28.51 1.68
CA TYR A 457 13.25 27.60 1.48
C TYR A 457 14.33 28.25 0.62
N THR A 458 15.56 27.76 0.74
CA THR A 458 16.65 28.06 -0.19
C THR A 458 16.63 27.01 -1.30
N GLY A 459 16.19 27.42 -2.49
CA GLY A 459 16.20 26.61 -3.69
C GLY A 459 17.55 26.61 -4.41
N ALA A 460 17.56 26.04 -5.60
CA ALA A 460 18.72 26.00 -6.47
C ALA A 460 19.26 27.42 -6.76
N GLU A 461 20.58 27.51 -6.96
CA GLU A 461 21.30 28.78 -7.15
C GLU A 461 21.16 29.77 -5.98
N GLY A 462 20.79 29.28 -4.78
CA GLY A 462 20.63 30.11 -3.58
C GLY A 462 19.38 30.98 -3.57
N LYS A 463 18.43 30.74 -4.50
CA LYS A 463 17.21 31.53 -4.62
C LYS A 463 16.23 31.20 -3.50
N THR A 464 15.63 32.21 -2.88
CA THR A 464 14.49 31.99 -1.98
C THR A 464 13.28 31.52 -2.78
N ILE A 465 12.70 30.40 -2.37
CA ILE A 465 11.49 29.81 -2.96
C ILE A 465 10.44 29.55 -1.87
N ARG A 466 9.18 29.47 -2.27
CA ARG A 466 8.01 29.23 -1.40
C ARG A 466 6.99 28.39 -2.14
N TRP A 467 6.09 27.76 -1.40
CA TRP A 467 4.94 27.08 -1.98
C TRP A 467 4.07 28.05 -2.77
N ARG A 468 3.57 27.60 -3.93
CA ARG A 468 2.61 28.36 -4.75
C ARG A 468 1.63 27.42 -5.42
N GLU A 469 0.44 27.92 -5.71
CA GLU A 469 -0.55 27.15 -6.45
C GLU A 469 -0.12 26.90 -7.90
N ALA A 470 -0.41 25.70 -8.38
CA ALA A 470 -0.33 25.34 -9.78
C ALA A 470 -1.51 24.46 -10.18
N SER A 471 -1.95 24.62 -11.43
CA SER A 471 -3.02 23.82 -12.02
C SER A 471 -2.47 22.89 -13.09
N THR A 472 -3.10 21.73 -13.22
CA THR A 472 -2.80 20.80 -14.31
C THR A 472 -3.33 21.29 -15.64
N ARG A 473 -2.76 20.76 -16.73
CA ARG A 473 -3.40 20.81 -18.06
C ARG A 473 -4.75 20.07 -18.04
N PRO A 474 -5.65 20.26 -19.02
CA PRO A 474 -6.90 19.50 -19.11
C PRO A 474 -6.71 17.97 -19.05
N SER A 475 -5.58 17.46 -19.54
CA SER A 475 -5.20 16.04 -19.46
C SER A 475 -4.98 15.52 -18.03
N GLY A 476 -4.81 16.38 -17.02
CA GLY A 476 -4.40 16.01 -15.66
C GLY A 476 -2.90 16.08 -15.41
N MET A 477 -2.10 16.54 -16.39
CA MET A 477 -0.66 16.67 -16.24
C MET A 477 -0.31 17.93 -15.46
N LEU A 478 0.36 17.79 -14.32
CA LEU A 478 1.12 18.88 -13.71
C LEU A 478 2.44 19.03 -14.48
N ASP A 479 2.66 20.20 -15.08
CA ASP A 479 3.88 20.52 -15.84
C ASP A 479 4.79 21.41 -14.98
N PHE A 480 5.80 20.81 -14.36
CA PHE A 480 6.74 21.57 -13.55
C PHE A 480 7.57 22.54 -14.38
N ARG A 481 7.86 22.28 -15.65
CA ARG A 481 8.63 23.23 -16.48
C ARG A 481 7.84 24.51 -16.71
N ALA A 482 6.54 24.38 -16.98
CA ALA A 482 5.66 25.53 -17.21
C ALA A 482 5.45 26.36 -15.93
N ASN A 483 5.42 25.71 -14.76
CA ASN A 483 5.10 26.37 -13.50
C ASN A 483 6.35 26.81 -12.70
N ILE A 484 7.48 26.09 -12.80
CA ILE A 484 8.74 26.35 -12.08
C ILE A 484 9.78 27.01 -12.97
N GLY A 485 9.96 26.50 -14.19
CA GLY A 485 11.04 26.86 -15.09
C GLY A 485 11.88 25.64 -15.48
N MET A 486 12.57 25.73 -16.61
CA MET A 486 13.39 24.64 -17.12
C MET A 486 14.81 24.71 -16.53
N MET A 487 15.20 23.69 -15.79
CA MET A 487 16.55 23.49 -15.25
C MET A 487 16.79 22.00 -15.06
N THR A 488 18.02 21.53 -15.24
CA THR A 488 18.41 20.11 -15.07
C THR A 488 19.22 19.92 -13.79
N GLY A 489 19.23 18.71 -13.24
CA GLY A 489 19.93 18.42 -11.99
C GLY A 489 19.20 18.96 -10.77
N VAL A 490 17.86 18.98 -10.84
CA VAL A 490 17.01 19.60 -9.81
C VAL A 490 15.86 18.70 -9.39
N VAL A 491 15.23 19.02 -8.27
CA VAL A 491 14.02 18.36 -7.77
C VAL A 491 12.92 19.37 -7.53
N GLY A 492 11.69 18.97 -7.77
CA GLY A 492 10.49 19.77 -7.59
C GLY A 492 9.45 18.95 -6.86
N TYR A 493 8.66 19.64 -6.06
CA TYR A 493 7.71 19.03 -5.15
C TYR A 493 6.31 19.52 -5.46
N ALA A 494 5.35 18.61 -5.32
CA ALA A 494 3.93 18.91 -5.44
C ALA A 494 3.20 18.26 -4.27
N VAL A 495 2.32 19.01 -3.62
CA VAL A 495 1.43 18.50 -2.57
C VAL A 495 -0.02 18.79 -2.93
N SER A 496 -0.86 17.81 -2.65
CA SER A 496 -2.31 17.95 -2.65
C SER A 496 -2.88 17.20 -1.45
N TYR A 497 -4.02 17.64 -0.96
CA TYR A 497 -4.77 16.97 0.08
C TYR A 497 -5.93 16.19 -0.53
N VAL A 498 -6.17 14.97 -0.05
CA VAL A 498 -7.28 14.11 -0.46
C VAL A 498 -8.15 13.77 0.74
N TYR A 499 -9.44 14.07 0.64
CA TYR A 499 -10.43 13.74 1.66
C TYR A 499 -11.10 12.40 1.34
N THR A 500 -11.28 11.57 2.35
CA THR A 500 -12.17 10.39 2.33
C THR A 500 -13.08 10.38 3.57
N PRO A 501 -14.36 9.97 3.48
CA PRO A 501 -15.26 9.95 4.63
C PRO A 501 -14.91 8.87 5.67
N GLU A 502 -14.22 7.81 5.26
CA GLU A 502 -13.82 6.67 6.10
C GLU A 502 -12.42 6.17 5.69
N ASP A 503 -11.82 5.31 6.52
CA ASP A 503 -10.57 4.63 6.16
C ASP A 503 -10.80 3.81 4.88
N MET A 504 -10.02 4.12 3.83
CA MET A 504 -10.23 3.59 2.48
C MET A 504 -8.95 2.96 1.95
N ASP A 505 -8.98 1.64 1.75
CA ASP A 505 -7.97 0.92 0.98
C ASP A 505 -8.12 1.30 -0.50
N THR A 506 -7.05 1.77 -1.14
CA THR A 506 -7.08 2.28 -2.52
C THR A 506 -5.73 2.07 -3.22
N VAL A 507 -5.69 2.34 -4.52
CA VAL A 507 -4.46 2.35 -5.30
C VAL A 507 -4.20 3.76 -5.81
N LEU A 508 -3.06 4.32 -5.42
CA LEU A 508 -2.51 5.52 -6.02
C LEU A 508 -1.95 5.19 -7.40
N LEU A 509 -2.49 5.83 -8.42
CA LEU A 509 -2.02 5.75 -9.80
C LEU A 509 -1.17 6.98 -10.10
N LEU A 510 0.07 6.73 -10.46
CA LEU A 510 1.10 7.75 -10.58
C LEU A 510 1.79 7.67 -11.93
N GLY A 511 1.99 8.81 -12.57
CA GLY A 511 2.89 8.95 -13.71
C GLY A 511 3.90 10.04 -13.43
N SER A 512 5.19 9.75 -13.51
CA SER A 512 6.23 10.78 -13.42
C SER A 512 7.14 10.73 -14.64
N ASP A 513 7.75 11.88 -14.92
CA ASP A 513 8.98 11.88 -15.70
C ASP A 513 10.13 11.50 -14.77
N GLU A 514 11.00 10.58 -15.21
CA GLU A 514 12.19 10.18 -14.47
C GLU A 514 11.90 9.72 -13.01
N THR A 515 12.80 10.05 -12.07
CA THR A 515 12.73 9.60 -10.67
C THR A 515 11.59 10.27 -9.92
N VAL A 516 10.86 9.50 -9.12
CA VAL A 516 9.78 9.99 -8.25
C VAL A 516 9.82 9.37 -6.87
N LYS A 517 9.40 10.15 -5.88
CA LYS A 517 9.05 9.66 -4.54
C LYS A 517 7.67 10.16 -4.14
N VAL A 518 6.97 9.39 -3.31
CA VAL A 518 5.65 9.74 -2.78
C VAL A 518 5.61 9.52 -1.27
N TRP A 519 5.17 10.55 -0.55
CA TRP A 519 4.80 10.46 0.86
C TRP A 519 3.30 10.62 1.04
N LEU A 520 2.69 9.70 1.80
CA LEU A 520 1.30 9.78 2.23
C LEU A 520 1.29 9.98 3.75
N ASN A 521 0.71 11.09 4.21
CA ASN A 521 0.70 11.48 5.63
C ASN A 521 2.09 11.41 6.29
N GLY A 522 3.13 11.86 5.57
CA GLY A 522 4.52 11.85 6.02
C GLY A 522 5.26 10.51 5.85
N THR A 523 4.58 9.42 5.45
CA THR A 523 5.21 8.12 5.21
C THR A 523 5.61 7.96 3.76
N GLU A 524 6.88 7.67 3.45
CA GLU A 524 7.31 7.37 2.07
C GLU A 524 6.72 6.03 1.63
N ILE A 525 5.69 6.05 0.79
CA ILE A 525 5.00 4.83 0.31
C ILE A 525 5.50 4.35 -1.06
N HIS A 526 6.31 5.16 -1.75
CA HIS A 526 6.86 4.82 -3.05
C HIS A 526 8.14 5.60 -3.35
N SER A 527 9.11 4.91 -3.93
CA SER A 527 10.35 5.50 -4.44
C SER A 527 10.81 4.73 -5.66
N LYS A 528 10.99 5.43 -6.77
CA LYS A 528 11.40 4.81 -8.04
C LYS A 528 12.46 5.65 -8.71
N ARG A 529 13.71 5.20 -8.57
CA ARG A 529 14.88 5.81 -9.23
C ARG A 529 15.07 5.21 -10.61
N THR A 530 14.61 5.90 -11.64
CA THR A 530 14.67 5.40 -13.02
C THR A 530 14.67 6.54 -14.03
N TYR A 531 15.26 6.28 -15.20
CA TYR A 531 15.15 7.17 -16.35
C TYR A 531 13.97 6.70 -17.22
N ARG A 532 12.88 7.47 -17.25
CA ARG A 532 11.66 7.14 -17.99
C ARG A 532 10.96 8.38 -18.53
N ARG A 533 10.15 8.17 -19.56
CA ARG A 533 9.23 9.18 -20.07
C ARG A 533 7.94 9.20 -19.24
N ILE A 534 7.38 10.39 -19.06
CA ILE A 534 6.06 10.57 -18.47
C ILE A 534 4.99 9.71 -19.17
N THR A 535 4.27 8.90 -18.39
CA THR A 535 3.11 8.12 -18.81
C THR A 535 2.11 8.08 -17.64
N PRO A 536 0.83 8.43 -17.81
CA PRO A 536 -0.18 8.31 -16.75
C PRO A 536 -0.23 6.87 -16.20
N ASP A 537 -0.42 6.74 -14.89
CA ASP A 537 -0.63 5.46 -14.19
C ASP A 537 0.47 4.41 -14.41
N ALA A 538 1.67 4.86 -14.75
CA ALA A 538 2.84 4.00 -14.97
C ALA A 538 3.24 3.22 -13.70
N ASP A 539 3.00 3.82 -12.53
CA ASP A 539 3.13 3.18 -11.23
C ASP A 539 1.76 3.04 -10.56
N ARG A 540 1.59 1.93 -9.84
CA ARG A 540 0.44 1.61 -9.02
C ARG A 540 0.91 1.29 -7.63
N ILE A 541 0.44 2.05 -6.66
CA ILE A 541 0.94 1.98 -5.29
C ILE A 541 -0.27 1.71 -4.40
N PRO A 542 -0.41 0.49 -3.88
CA PRO A 542 -1.41 0.20 -2.86
C PRO A 542 -1.17 1.11 -1.65
N CYS A 543 -2.24 1.68 -1.13
CA CYS A 543 -2.17 2.53 0.06
C CYS A 543 -3.52 2.55 0.78
N GLN A 544 -3.53 3.11 1.98
CA GLN A 544 -4.74 3.35 2.75
C GLN A 544 -4.84 4.84 3.06
N LEU A 545 -5.94 5.45 2.63
CA LEU A 545 -6.32 6.78 3.07
C LEU A 545 -7.03 6.66 4.42
N LYS A 546 -6.73 7.57 5.35
CA LYS A 546 -7.41 7.67 6.64
C LYS A 546 -8.64 8.57 6.51
N ALA A 547 -9.69 8.29 7.28
CA ALA A 547 -10.86 9.16 7.35
C ALA A 547 -10.43 10.63 7.58
N GLY A 548 -11.03 11.55 6.82
CA GLY A 548 -10.64 12.97 6.79
C GLY A 548 -9.62 13.29 5.69
N TRP A 549 -8.89 14.40 5.88
CA TRP A 549 -7.91 14.91 4.93
C TRP A 549 -6.55 14.24 5.08
N ASN A 550 -6.05 13.68 3.97
CA ASN A 550 -4.75 13.04 3.85
C ASN A 550 -3.82 13.92 3.02
N GLU A 551 -2.58 14.08 3.45
CA GLU A 551 -1.54 14.80 2.72
C GLU A 551 -0.83 13.86 1.74
N VAL A 552 -0.74 14.25 0.48
CA VAL A 552 -0.01 13.50 -0.57
C VAL A 552 1.06 14.40 -1.15
N LEU A 553 2.31 14.15 -0.77
CA LEU A 553 3.49 14.86 -1.24
C LEU A 553 4.22 14.00 -2.27
N CYS A 554 4.61 14.60 -3.40
CA CYS A 554 5.43 13.95 -4.41
C CYS A 554 6.68 14.78 -4.70
N SER A 555 7.81 14.09 -4.91
CA SER A 555 9.01 14.69 -5.51
C SER A 555 9.20 14.15 -6.91
N VAL A 556 9.58 15.00 -7.85
CA VAL A 556 9.94 14.60 -9.21
C VAL A 556 11.29 15.22 -9.55
N GLU A 557 12.27 14.38 -9.83
CA GLU A 557 13.56 14.83 -10.32
C GLU A 557 13.47 15.28 -11.77
N GLN A 558 14.31 16.23 -12.14
CA GLN A 558 14.45 16.70 -13.50
C GLN A 558 15.90 16.63 -13.95
N ASN A 559 16.14 15.78 -14.95
CA ASN A 559 17.42 15.53 -15.56
C ASN A 559 17.39 15.74 -17.09
N SER A 560 16.21 15.83 -17.73
CA SER A 560 16.11 15.94 -19.19
C SER A 560 14.86 16.69 -19.70
N TRP A 561 14.32 16.32 -20.86
CA TRP A 561 13.44 17.19 -21.67
C TRP A 561 12.13 17.56 -20.98
N THR A 562 11.45 16.60 -20.37
CA THR A 562 10.14 16.77 -19.73
C THR A 562 10.30 16.89 -18.21
N TRP A 563 9.29 17.43 -17.52
CA TRP A 563 9.25 17.45 -16.06
C TRP A 563 7.80 17.54 -15.61
N ALA A 564 7.21 16.41 -15.25
CA ALA A 564 5.77 16.32 -15.11
C ALA A 564 5.34 15.23 -14.13
N LEU A 565 4.10 15.38 -13.67
CA LEU A 565 3.42 14.46 -12.77
C LEU A 565 1.95 14.26 -13.20
N TYR A 566 1.49 13.02 -13.13
CA TYR A 566 0.08 12.62 -13.11
C TYR A 566 -0.17 11.94 -11.77
N LEU A 567 -1.28 12.29 -11.11
CA LEU A 567 -1.67 11.68 -9.85
C LEU A 567 -3.19 11.52 -9.79
N ARG A 568 -3.65 10.33 -9.42
CA ARG A 568 -5.04 10.03 -9.06
C ARG A 568 -5.11 8.82 -8.14
N PHE A 569 -6.22 8.67 -7.45
CA PHE A 569 -6.53 7.47 -6.68
C PHE A 569 -7.64 6.69 -7.38
N THR A 570 -7.65 5.38 -7.24
CA THR A 570 -8.85 4.60 -7.59
C THR A 570 -9.99 5.03 -6.69
N ASP A 571 -11.13 5.35 -7.30
CA ASP A 571 -12.29 5.93 -6.61
C ASP A 571 -13.55 5.46 -7.34
N ALA A 572 -13.93 4.21 -7.06
CA ALA A 572 -15.05 3.57 -7.71
C ALA A 572 -16.39 4.25 -7.36
N ASP A 573 -16.48 4.83 -6.16
CA ASP A 573 -17.69 5.41 -5.60
C ASP A 573 -17.75 6.95 -5.73
N GLY A 574 -16.67 7.57 -6.22
CA GLY A 574 -16.61 9.01 -6.46
C GLY A 574 -16.62 9.83 -5.15
N VAL A 575 -16.11 9.25 -4.06
CA VAL A 575 -16.19 9.84 -2.72
C VAL A 575 -15.01 10.77 -2.40
N LEU A 576 -13.93 10.68 -3.18
CA LEU A 576 -12.72 11.46 -2.90
C LEU A 576 -12.88 12.91 -3.31
N LYS A 577 -12.41 13.82 -2.44
CA LYS A 577 -12.31 15.26 -2.75
C LYS A 577 -10.86 15.70 -2.67
N TYR A 578 -10.50 16.73 -3.44
CA TYR A 578 -9.13 17.24 -3.51
C TYR A 578 -9.03 18.73 -3.18
N SER A 579 -7.98 19.10 -2.47
CA SER A 579 -7.71 20.48 -2.06
C SER A 579 -6.21 20.81 -2.07
N THR A 580 -5.89 22.10 -2.14
CA THR A 580 -4.52 22.62 -1.96
C THR A 580 -4.22 22.98 -0.50
N ILE A 581 -5.21 22.90 0.39
CA ILE A 581 -5.11 23.14 1.82
C ILE A 581 -5.76 22.00 2.62
N ARG A 582 -5.24 21.74 3.83
CA ARG A 582 -5.65 20.59 4.65
C ARG A 582 -7.06 20.71 5.21
N ASP A 583 -7.52 21.91 5.54
CA ASP A 583 -8.82 22.14 6.19
C ASP A 583 -9.74 22.98 5.30
N SER A 584 -9.96 22.56 4.05
CA SER A 584 -11.02 23.17 3.24
C SER A 584 -12.38 22.63 3.67
N ASP A 585 -13.27 23.55 4.09
CA ASP A 585 -14.69 23.31 4.39
C ASP A 585 -15.45 22.68 3.21
#